data_AF-A0A1H7JSV1-F1
#
_entry.id   AF-A0A1H7JSV1-F1
#
_cell.length_a   1.000
_cell.length_b   1.000
_cell.length_c   1.000
_cell.angle_alpha   90.00
_cell.angle_beta   90.00
_cell.angle_gamma   90.00
#
_symmetry.space_group_name_H-M   'P 1'
#
loop_
_entity.id
_entity.type
_entity.pdbx_description
1 polymer ?
#
loop_
_entity_poly.entity_id
_entity_poly.type
_entity_poly.pdbx_seq_one_letter_code
_entity_poly.pdbx_strand_id
1 'polypeptide(L)'
;MHAAIQSLPEAQRAALEAAYATPPRPYHNFQHVLEVLRHVDTVAEGPGWQQPREVQLAALYHDAIYVAGRSDNEAQSAQLAREQIARWQPDAAIDVARVMQLIDLTARHGGLSPEQVDAEAALFLDCDMAILAAPPEVFDAYDRGIAQEYRAVVPGWIFRRKRRQFLRGLLARERIYLSDFFHERLDLAARENLRRVTRNRWWPF
;
A
#
# COMPACT_ATOMS: atom_id res chain seq x y z
N MET A 1 16.70 -9.82 -5.10
CA MET A 1 16.39 -8.38 -5.01
C MET A 1 15.49 -8.04 -6.19
N HIS A 2 14.39 -7.33 -5.98
CA HIS A 2 13.39 -7.03 -7.03
C HIS A 2 13.99 -6.19 -8.18
N ALA A 3 13.54 -6.37 -9.42
CA ALA A 3 14.08 -5.67 -10.59
C ALA A 3 13.96 -4.13 -10.45
N ALA A 4 12.79 -3.64 -10.02
CA ALA A 4 12.57 -2.21 -9.74
C ALA A 4 13.56 -1.60 -8.72
N ILE A 5 14.02 -2.41 -7.75
CA ILE A 5 15.00 -1.96 -6.73
C ILE A 5 16.41 -1.97 -7.33
N GLN A 6 16.72 -2.96 -8.17
CA GLN A 6 18.01 -3.06 -8.86
C GLN A 6 18.23 -1.94 -9.87
N SER A 7 17.16 -1.42 -10.47
CA SER A 7 17.22 -0.29 -11.40
C SER A 7 17.50 1.07 -10.75
N LEU A 8 17.36 1.19 -9.42
CA LEU A 8 17.69 2.42 -8.72
C LEU A 8 19.21 2.62 -8.60
N PRO A 9 19.71 3.87 -8.72
CA PRO A 9 21.04 4.22 -8.27
C PRO A 9 21.31 3.71 -6.84
N GLU A 10 22.50 3.18 -6.58
CA GLU A 10 22.82 2.54 -5.29
C GLU A 10 22.57 3.44 -4.09
N ALA A 11 22.96 4.71 -4.18
CA ALA A 11 22.72 5.69 -3.11
C ALA A 11 21.23 5.98 -2.90
N GLN A 12 20.42 5.96 -3.96
CA GLN A 12 18.97 6.13 -3.86
C GLN A 12 18.33 4.92 -3.19
N ARG A 13 18.72 3.70 -3.60
CA ARG A 13 18.27 2.46 -2.97
C ARG A 13 18.59 2.45 -1.46
N ALA A 14 19.83 2.76 -1.09
CA ALA A 14 20.25 2.78 0.31
C ALA A 14 19.46 3.83 1.13
N ALA A 15 19.22 5.01 0.56
CA ALA A 15 18.40 6.03 1.21
C ALA A 15 16.94 5.58 1.40
N LEU A 16 16.38 4.87 0.42
CA LEU A 16 15.04 4.31 0.50
C LEU A 16 14.94 3.22 1.57
N GLU A 17 15.85 2.25 1.57
CA GLU A 17 15.90 1.18 2.57
C GLU A 17 16.02 1.77 3.99
N ALA A 18 16.85 2.81 4.17
CA ALA A 18 16.98 3.51 5.44
C ALA A 18 15.67 4.19 5.89
N ALA A 19 14.88 4.76 4.97
CA ALA A 19 13.60 5.40 5.28
C ALA A 19 12.57 4.40 5.85
N TYR A 20 12.57 3.16 5.36
CA TYR A 20 11.71 2.09 5.89
C TYR A 20 12.25 1.42 7.15
N ALA A 21 13.56 1.50 7.39
CA ALA A 21 14.19 0.89 8.56
C ALA A 21 14.04 1.72 9.84
N THR A 22 13.84 3.04 9.72
CA THR A 22 13.86 3.97 10.87
C THR A 22 12.64 4.90 10.89
N PRO A 23 11.84 4.91 11.98
CA PRO A 23 11.88 3.95 13.09
C PRO A 23 11.49 2.54 12.61
N PRO A 24 11.83 1.47 13.34
CA PRO A 24 11.40 0.11 13.00
C PRO A 24 9.87 0.00 12.99
N ARG A 25 9.31 -0.51 11.90
CA ARG A 25 7.86 -0.67 11.69
C ARG A 25 7.51 -2.15 11.56
N PRO A 26 6.65 -2.71 12.44
CA PRO A 26 6.23 -4.11 12.34
C PRO A 26 5.63 -4.52 11.00
N TYR A 27 4.85 -3.65 10.34
CA TYR A 27 4.22 -3.96 9.05
C TYR A 27 4.71 -3.06 7.91
N HIS A 28 4.65 -1.72 8.04
CA HIS A 28 5.03 -0.77 6.99
C HIS A 28 6.55 -0.65 6.82
N ASN A 29 7.23 -1.79 6.69
CA ASN A 29 8.64 -1.92 6.43
C ASN A 29 8.88 -2.36 4.98
N PHE A 30 10.14 -2.60 4.63
CA PHE A 30 10.52 -2.90 3.26
C PHE A 30 9.95 -4.24 2.73
N GLN A 31 9.50 -5.17 3.58
CA GLN A 31 8.82 -6.38 3.12
C GLN A 31 7.45 -6.05 2.51
N HIS A 32 6.68 -5.14 3.09
CA HIS A 32 5.41 -4.66 2.52
C HIS A 32 5.63 -4.10 1.11
N VAL A 33 6.66 -3.26 0.92
CA VAL A 33 7.02 -2.73 -0.41
C VAL A 33 7.31 -3.85 -1.40
N LEU A 34 8.01 -4.90 -1.00
CA LEU A 34 8.28 -6.06 -1.85
C LEU A 34 6.99 -6.82 -2.21
N GLU A 35 6.04 -6.94 -1.28
CA GLU A 35 4.73 -7.57 -1.54
C GLU A 35 3.93 -6.77 -2.56
N VAL A 36 3.84 -5.44 -2.39
CA VAL A 36 3.19 -4.54 -3.36
C VAL A 36 3.87 -4.65 -4.74
N LEU A 37 5.20 -4.66 -4.79
CA LEU A 37 5.94 -4.80 -6.05
C LEU A 37 5.68 -6.13 -6.76
N ARG A 38 5.46 -7.24 -6.03
CA ARG A 38 5.05 -8.52 -6.65
C ARG A 38 3.68 -8.43 -7.31
N HIS A 39 2.76 -7.67 -6.73
CA HIS A 39 1.47 -7.37 -7.37
C HIS A 39 1.64 -6.45 -8.57
N VAL A 40 2.56 -5.49 -8.51
CA VAL A 40 2.93 -4.65 -9.66
C VAL A 40 3.46 -5.50 -10.82
N ASP A 41 4.32 -6.48 -10.55
CA ASP A 41 4.80 -7.43 -11.56
C ASP A 41 3.66 -8.29 -12.14
N THR A 42 2.73 -8.74 -11.28
CA THR A 42 1.55 -9.52 -11.72
C THR A 42 0.66 -8.71 -12.69
N VAL A 43 0.50 -7.41 -12.45
CA VAL A 43 -0.23 -6.52 -13.36
C VAL A 43 0.55 -6.33 -14.65
N ALA A 44 1.88 -6.21 -14.59
CA ALA A 44 2.74 -6.08 -15.77
C ALA A 44 2.64 -7.32 -16.69
N GLU A 45 2.46 -8.52 -16.12
CA GLU A 45 2.25 -9.77 -16.87
C GLU A 45 0.82 -9.93 -17.43
N GLY A 46 -0.15 -9.21 -16.85
CA GLY A 46 -1.56 -9.28 -17.23
C GLY A 46 -1.99 -8.08 -18.09
N PRO A 47 -2.77 -7.14 -17.54
CA PRO A 47 -3.28 -6.00 -18.30
C PRO A 47 -2.21 -4.95 -18.66
N GLY A 48 -1.04 -4.99 -18.01
CA GLY A 48 0.08 -4.08 -18.27
C GLY A 48 -0.05 -2.71 -17.60
N TRP A 49 1.01 -1.92 -17.70
CA TRP A 49 1.11 -0.56 -17.18
C TRP A 49 1.30 0.44 -18.32
N GLN A 50 0.66 1.61 -18.25
CA GLN A 50 0.91 2.70 -19.20
C GLN A 50 2.21 3.42 -18.86
N GLN A 51 2.45 3.63 -17.55
CA GLN A 51 3.60 4.31 -16.98
C GLN A 51 4.30 3.41 -15.95
N PRO A 52 4.92 2.29 -16.39
CA PRO A 52 5.47 1.26 -15.48
C PRO A 52 6.53 1.81 -14.53
N ARG A 53 7.35 2.78 -14.96
CA ARG A 53 8.43 3.33 -14.13
C ARG A 53 7.86 4.21 -13.03
N GLU A 54 6.86 5.02 -13.34
CA GLU A 54 6.15 5.87 -12.39
C GLU A 54 5.42 5.01 -11.36
N VAL A 55 4.75 3.93 -11.78
CA VAL A 55 4.09 2.97 -10.88
C VAL A 55 5.10 2.29 -9.95
N GLN A 56 6.24 1.86 -10.48
CA GLN A 56 7.30 1.25 -9.67
C GLN A 56 7.86 2.23 -8.63
N LEU A 57 8.10 3.49 -9.02
CA LEU A 57 8.55 4.53 -8.10
C LEU A 57 7.48 4.85 -7.05
N ALA A 58 6.21 4.94 -7.44
CA ALA A 58 5.11 5.13 -6.50
C ALA A 58 5.03 3.97 -5.49
N ALA A 59 5.11 2.72 -5.94
CA ALA A 59 5.16 1.54 -5.08
C ALA A 59 6.34 1.57 -4.11
N LEU A 60 7.52 1.99 -4.57
CA LEU A 60 8.71 2.08 -3.73
C LEU A 60 8.59 3.17 -2.65
N TYR A 61 7.95 4.30 -2.96
CA TYR A 61 7.92 5.45 -2.07
C TYR A 61 6.64 5.63 -1.25
N HIS A 62 5.52 4.97 -1.57
CA HIS A 62 4.20 5.31 -0.99
C HIS A 62 4.18 5.38 0.55
N ASP A 63 4.88 4.49 1.24
CA ASP A 63 4.99 4.45 2.70
C ASP A 63 6.40 4.79 3.23
N ALA A 64 7.24 5.43 2.42
CA ALA A 64 8.62 5.74 2.81
C ALA A 64 8.66 6.61 4.08
N ILE A 65 7.74 7.58 4.19
CA ILE A 65 7.47 8.32 5.43
C ILE A 65 6.18 7.77 6.07
N TYR A 66 6.31 7.21 7.27
CA TYR A 66 5.16 6.70 8.00
C TYR A 66 5.30 6.92 9.51
N VAL A 67 4.30 7.56 10.09
CA VAL A 67 4.07 7.65 11.53
C VAL A 67 2.62 7.28 11.79
N ALA A 68 2.40 6.23 12.59
CA ALA A 68 1.05 5.76 12.89
C ALA A 68 0.18 6.88 13.48
N GLY A 69 -1.02 7.07 12.91
CA GLY A 69 -1.98 8.09 13.32
C GLY A 69 -1.78 9.49 12.74
N ARG A 70 -0.69 9.77 12.00
CA ARG A 70 -0.60 10.98 11.17
C ARG A 70 -1.41 10.83 9.90
N SER A 71 -1.93 11.95 9.40
CA SER A 71 -2.77 12.02 8.19
C SER A 71 -2.02 12.54 6.96
N ASP A 72 -0.74 12.88 7.11
CA ASP A 72 0.10 13.51 6.09
C ASP A 72 1.30 12.63 5.70
N ASN A 73 1.22 11.33 5.99
CA ASN A 73 2.29 10.36 5.69
C ASN A 73 2.50 10.26 4.17
N GLU A 74 1.43 10.04 3.43
CA GLU A 74 1.44 9.85 1.98
C GLU A 74 1.90 11.13 1.27
N ALA A 75 1.42 12.29 1.71
CA ALA A 75 1.88 13.58 1.18
C ALA A 75 3.38 13.83 1.42
N GLN A 76 3.91 13.42 2.59
CA GLN A 76 5.34 13.49 2.87
C GLN A 76 6.14 12.46 2.06
N SER A 77 5.61 11.25 1.87
CA SER A 77 6.18 10.22 1.00
C SER A 77 6.24 10.69 -0.46
N ALA A 78 5.18 11.32 -0.97
CA ALA A 78 5.13 11.88 -2.31
C ALA A 78 6.18 12.99 -2.50
N GLN A 79 6.30 13.87 -1.51
CA GLN A 79 7.32 14.92 -1.51
C GLN A 79 8.73 14.33 -1.47
N LEU A 80 8.97 13.30 -0.66
CA LEU A 80 10.26 12.60 -0.60
C LEU A 80 10.58 11.96 -1.96
N ALA A 81 9.60 11.33 -2.62
CA ALA A 81 9.77 10.74 -3.94
C ALA A 81 10.23 11.80 -4.95
N ARG A 82 9.54 12.94 -5.00
CA ARG A 82 9.89 14.08 -5.87
C ARG A 82 11.33 14.54 -5.66
N GLU A 83 11.73 14.73 -4.40
CA GLU A 83 13.08 15.17 -4.04
C GLU A 83 14.15 14.15 -4.40
N GLN A 84 13.91 12.86 -4.15
CA GLN A 84 14.87 11.81 -4.45
C GLN A 84 14.98 11.53 -5.95
N ILE A 85 13.88 11.58 -6.70
CA ILE A 85 13.91 11.46 -8.17
C ILE A 85 14.73 12.62 -8.76
N ALA A 86 14.47 13.86 -8.35
CA ALA A 86 15.23 15.02 -8.81
C ALA A 86 16.73 14.94 -8.47
N ARG A 87 17.08 14.39 -7.31
CA ARG A 87 18.46 14.29 -6.85
C ARG A 87 19.25 13.19 -7.57
N TRP A 88 18.65 12.02 -7.76
CA TRP A 88 19.37 10.81 -8.16
C TRP A 88 19.08 10.37 -9.59
N GLN A 89 18.00 10.86 -10.18
CA GLN A 89 17.58 10.54 -11.55
C GLN A 89 17.18 11.82 -12.33
N PRO A 90 18.01 12.89 -12.34
CA PRO A 90 17.63 14.18 -12.92
C PRO A 90 17.38 14.14 -14.44
N ASP A 91 18.09 13.26 -15.15
CA ASP A 91 18.01 13.12 -16.61
C ASP A 91 17.00 12.05 -17.05
N ALA A 92 16.35 11.39 -16.08
CA ALA A 92 15.35 10.39 -16.37
C ALA A 92 14.05 11.06 -16.82
N ALA A 93 13.51 10.63 -17.95
CA ALA A 93 12.14 10.97 -18.35
C ALA A 93 11.15 10.25 -17.43
N ILE A 94 10.87 10.84 -16.26
CA ILE A 94 9.90 10.38 -15.27
C ILE A 94 8.84 11.47 -15.12
N ASP A 95 7.57 11.10 -15.23
CA ASP A 95 6.47 11.98 -14.84
C ASP A 95 6.34 12.01 -13.31
N VAL A 96 7.06 12.95 -12.69
CA VAL A 96 7.08 13.07 -11.22
C VAL A 96 5.71 13.46 -10.67
N ALA A 97 4.91 14.21 -11.42
CA ALA A 97 3.56 14.58 -11.00
C ALA A 97 2.67 13.33 -10.91
N ARG A 98 2.81 12.39 -11.85
CA ARG A 98 2.14 11.09 -11.76
C ARG A 98 2.56 10.30 -10.53
N VAL A 99 3.86 10.18 -10.27
CA VAL A 99 4.38 9.43 -9.10
C VAL A 99 3.76 9.97 -7.81
N MET A 100 3.77 11.29 -7.64
CA MET A 100 3.16 11.94 -6.48
C MET A 100 1.66 11.67 -6.39
N GLN A 101 0.94 11.82 -7.50
CA GLN A 101 -0.50 11.56 -7.55
C GLN A 101 -0.85 10.14 -7.12
N LEU A 102 -0.12 9.13 -7.62
CA LEU A 102 -0.34 7.72 -7.27
C LEU A 102 -0.12 7.49 -5.77
N ILE A 103 0.95 8.06 -5.20
CA ILE A 103 1.23 7.98 -3.75
C ILE A 103 0.12 8.67 -2.95
N ASP A 104 -0.27 9.90 -3.30
CA ASP A 104 -1.30 10.64 -2.57
C ASP A 104 -2.66 9.91 -2.58
N LEU A 105 -2.97 9.17 -3.65
CA LEU A 105 -4.19 8.36 -3.73
C LEU A 105 -4.19 7.19 -2.75
N THR A 106 -3.02 6.66 -2.34
CA THR A 106 -2.96 5.56 -1.36
C THR A 106 -3.50 6.01 0.00
N ALA A 107 -3.48 7.31 0.35
CA ALA A 107 -4.12 7.79 1.59
C ALA A 107 -5.64 7.49 1.66
N ARG A 108 -6.25 7.24 0.50
CA ARG A 108 -7.71 7.05 0.34
C ARG A 108 -8.08 5.71 -0.30
N HIS A 109 -7.13 4.79 -0.51
CA HIS A 109 -7.32 3.49 -1.18
C HIS A 109 -8.60 2.74 -0.74
N GLY A 110 -8.89 2.67 0.56
CA GLY A 110 -10.10 2.00 1.07
C GLY A 110 -11.43 2.76 0.93
N GLY A 111 -11.43 3.97 0.37
CA GLY A 111 -12.60 4.86 0.27
C GLY A 111 -12.89 5.40 -1.14
N LEU A 112 -12.05 5.09 -2.13
CA LEU A 112 -12.24 5.53 -3.52
C LEU A 112 -13.14 4.55 -4.29
N SER A 113 -13.96 5.04 -5.22
CA SER A 113 -14.71 4.21 -6.18
C SER A 113 -14.02 4.22 -7.56
N PRO A 114 -14.28 3.23 -8.43
CA PRO A 114 -13.63 3.14 -9.74
C PRO A 114 -13.77 4.41 -10.59
N GLU A 115 -14.87 5.14 -10.45
CA GLU A 115 -15.16 6.37 -11.23
C GLU A 115 -14.35 7.58 -10.75
N GLN A 116 -13.68 7.48 -9.60
CA GLN A 116 -12.91 8.58 -9.00
C GLN A 116 -11.43 8.57 -9.41
N VAL A 117 -10.98 7.53 -10.10
CA VAL A 117 -9.58 7.34 -10.49
C VAL A 117 -9.50 6.82 -11.93
N ASP A 118 -8.37 7.05 -12.60
CA ASP A 118 -8.11 6.39 -13.87
C ASP A 118 -7.81 4.89 -13.69
N ALA A 119 -7.87 4.13 -14.78
CA ALA A 119 -7.73 2.67 -14.75
C ALA A 119 -6.37 2.19 -14.23
N GLU A 120 -5.29 2.95 -14.47
CA GLU A 120 -3.96 2.60 -13.98
C GLU A 120 -3.83 2.85 -12.48
N ALA A 121 -4.35 3.98 -12.00
CA ALA A 121 -4.43 4.27 -10.57
C ALA A 121 -5.29 3.24 -9.83
N ALA A 122 -6.39 2.78 -10.44
CA ALA A 122 -7.21 1.70 -9.89
C ALA A 122 -6.38 0.40 -9.68
N LEU A 123 -5.62 -0.02 -10.70
CA LEU A 123 -4.73 -1.18 -10.60
C LEU A 123 -3.65 -0.99 -9.52
N PHE A 124 -3.04 0.19 -9.44
CA PHE A 124 -2.00 0.48 -8.45
C PHE A 124 -2.54 0.45 -7.01
N LEU A 125 -3.70 1.08 -6.76
CA LEU A 125 -4.34 1.05 -5.45
C LEU A 125 -4.75 -0.37 -5.04
N ASP A 126 -5.15 -1.19 -6.01
CA ASP A 126 -5.49 -2.59 -5.76
C ASP A 126 -4.25 -3.43 -5.41
N CYS A 127 -3.07 -3.12 -5.96
CA CYS A 127 -1.81 -3.76 -5.56
C CYS A 127 -1.51 -3.57 -4.07
N ASP A 128 -1.73 -2.37 -3.54
CA ASP A 128 -1.56 -2.06 -2.10
C ASP A 128 -2.64 -2.76 -1.24
N MET A 129 -3.87 -2.84 -1.74
CA MET A 129 -4.97 -3.54 -1.06
C MET A 129 -4.95 -5.07 -1.18
N ALA A 130 -4.06 -5.65 -1.97
CA ALA A 130 -4.04 -7.08 -2.28
C ALA A 130 -3.82 -7.95 -1.03
N ILE A 131 -3.16 -7.43 0.00
CA ILE A 131 -2.96 -8.09 1.30
C ILE A 131 -4.27 -8.56 1.94
N LEU A 132 -5.41 -7.91 1.66
CA LEU A 132 -6.72 -8.30 2.19
C LEU A 132 -7.14 -9.71 1.74
N ALA A 133 -6.74 -10.12 0.54
CA ALA A 133 -7.02 -11.43 -0.04
C ALA A 133 -5.88 -12.44 0.17
N ALA A 134 -4.84 -12.09 0.93
CA ALA A 134 -3.75 -13.00 1.24
C ALA A 134 -4.25 -14.24 2.01
N PRO A 135 -3.46 -15.34 2.01
CA PRO A 135 -3.76 -16.50 2.84
C PRO A 135 -4.06 -16.09 4.30
N PRO A 136 -5.01 -16.75 4.99
CA PRO A 136 -5.50 -16.30 6.30
C PRO A 136 -4.38 -15.99 7.30
N GLU A 137 -3.36 -16.82 7.38
CA GLU A 137 -2.21 -16.66 8.27
C GLU A 137 -1.36 -15.42 7.97
N VAL A 138 -1.24 -15.06 6.69
CA VAL A 138 -0.52 -13.85 6.23
C VAL A 138 -1.36 -12.62 6.55
N PHE A 139 -2.65 -12.65 6.24
CA PHE A 139 -3.58 -11.58 6.61
C PHE A 139 -3.60 -11.33 8.14
N ASP A 140 -3.55 -12.41 8.92
CA ASP A 140 -3.52 -12.32 10.38
C ASP A 140 -2.21 -11.72 10.91
N ALA A 141 -1.09 -12.01 10.26
CA ALA A 141 0.20 -11.42 10.58
C ALA A 141 0.22 -9.92 10.24
N TYR A 142 -0.32 -9.55 9.08
CA TYR A 142 -0.55 -8.16 8.69
C TYR A 142 -1.36 -7.41 9.75
N ASP A 143 -2.53 -7.92 10.12
CA ASP A 143 -3.43 -7.24 11.05
C ASP A 143 -2.80 -7.07 12.44
N ARG A 144 -2.04 -8.07 12.91
CA ARG A 144 -1.22 -7.97 14.14
C ARG A 144 -0.10 -6.95 14.02
N GLY A 145 0.56 -6.86 12.86
CA GLY A 145 1.61 -5.86 12.59
C GLY A 145 1.08 -4.44 12.69
N ILE A 146 -0.06 -4.16 12.06
CA ILE A 146 -0.77 -2.88 12.18
C ILE A 146 -1.15 -2.58 13.63
N ALA A 147 -1.68 -3.56 14.38
CA ALA A 147 -2.01 -3.36 15.79
C ALA A 147 -0.80 -2.95 16.65
N GLN A 148 0.38 -3.54 16.37
CA GLN A 148 1.61 -3.20 17.09
C GLN A 148 2.06 -1.77 16.81
N GLU A 149 1.94 -1.28 15.57
CA GLU A 149 2.29 0.09 15.21
C GLU A 149 1.45 1.14 15.94
N TYR A 150 0.16 0.86 16.14
CA TYR A 150 -0.76 1.78 16.81
C TYR A 150 -0.72 1.68 18.34
N ARG A 151 -0.03 0.67 18.91
CA ARG A 151 -0.04 0.36 20.35
C ARG A 151 0.41 1.52 21.23
N ALA A 152 1.37 2.31 20.76
CA ALA A 152 1.89 3.48 21.48
C ALA A 152 1.12 4.78 21.20
N VAL A 153 0.26 4.80 20.17
CA VAL A 153 -0.42 6.01 19.68
C VAL A 153 -1.84 6.11 20.21
N VAL A 154 -2.57 4.98 20.28
CA VAL A 154 -3.96 4.96 20.72
C VAL A 154 -4.22 3.80 21.69
N PRO A 155 -5.14 3.98 22.66
CA PRO A 155 -5.60 2.87 23.50
C PRO A 155 -6.12 1.71 22.65
N GLY A 156 -5.74 0.48 23.00
CA GLY A 156 -6.05 -0.72 22.20
C GLY A 156 -7.54 -0.86 21.87
N TRP A 157 -8.45 -0.54 22.80
CA TRP A 157 -9.90 -0.58 22.55
C TRP A 157 -10.38 0.42 21.47
N ILE A 158 -9.74 1.60 21.37
CA ILE A 158 -10.02 2.58 20.30
C ILE A 158 -9.55 2.00 18.98
N PHE A 159 -8.33 1.47 18.93
CA PHE A 159 -7.78 0.81 17.75
C PHE A 159 -8.71 -0.29 17.25
N ARG A 160 -9.13 -1.25 18.11
CA ARG A 160 -10.05 -2.33 17.68
C ARG A 160 -11.33 -1.80 17.09
N ARG A 161 -11.91 -0.76 17.70
CA ARG A 161 -13.16 -0.15 17.23
C ARG A 161 -12.97 0.47 15.85
N LYS A 162 -11.92 1.26 15.65
CA LYS A 162 -11.60 1.93 14.38
C LYS A 162 -11.22 0.92 13.30
N ARG A 163 -10.38 -0.07 13.62
CA ARG A 163 -9.99 -1.13 12.70
C ARG A 163 -11.19 -1.95 12.25
N ARG A 164 -12.05 -2.38 13.18
CA ARG A 164 -13.30 -3.07 12.84
C ARG A 164 -14.24 -2.21 12.01
N GLN A 165 -14.33 -0.91 12.28
CA GLN A 165 -15.12 0.02 11.48
C GLN A 165 -14.60 0.10 10.04
N PHE A 166 -13.28 0.24 9.85
CA PHE A 166 -12.63 0.25 8.54
C PHE A 166 -12.91 -1.04 7.76
N LEU A 167 -12.63 -2.21 8.35
CA LEU A 167 -12.82 -3.51 7.69
C LEU A 167 -14.30 -3.78 7.36
N ARG A 168 -15.24 -3.35 8.21
CA ARG A 168 -16.68 -3.43 7.90
C ARG A 168 -17.09 -2.46 6.79
N GLY A 169 -16.50 -1.28 6.75
CA GLY A 169 -16.68 -0.31 5.67
C GLY A 169 -16.30 -0.92 4.33
N LEU A 170 -15.11 -1.51 4.24
CA LEU A 170 -14.64 -2.23 3.06
C LEU A 170 -15.57 -3.39 2.68
N LEU A 171 -15.96 -4.22 3.65
CA LEU A 171 -16.83 -5.36 3.41
C LEU A 171 -18.23 -4.96 2.92
N ALA A 172 -18.72 -3.79 3.29
CA ALA A 172 -20.02 -3.28 2.87
C ALA A 172 -20.01 -2.67 1.46
N ARG A 173 -18.83 -2.46 0.86
CA ARG A 173 -18.72 -1.95 -0.51
C ARG A 173 -19.18 -3.02 -1.50
N GLU A 174 -19.71 -2.58 -2.63
CA GLU A 174 -20.02 -3.45 -3.76
C GLU A 174 -18.76 -4.13 -4.30
N ARG A 175 -17.66 -3.38 -4.36
CA ARG A 175 -16.35 -3.87 -4.76
C ARG A 175 -15.29 -3.41 -3.76
N ILE A 176 -14.44 -4.33 -3.31
CA ILE A 176 -13.28 -3.99 -2.47
C ILE A 176 -12.15 -3.46 -3.36
N TYR A 177 -11.93 -4.15 -4.49
CA TYR A 177 -10.94 -3.80 -5.50
C TYR A 177 -11.59 -2.99 -6.63
N LEU A 178 -10.89 -1.95 -7.08
CA LEU A 178 -11.38 -0.96 -8.04
C LEU A 178 -11.38 -1.51 -9.46
N SER A 179 -10.31 -2.18 -9.85
CA SER A 179 -10.14 -2.78 -11.17
C SER A 179 -10.89 -4.11 -11.29
N ASP A 180 -11.33 -4.45 -12.51
CA ASP A 180 -11.89 -5.78 -12.79
C ASP A 180 -10.85 -6.90 -12.58
N PHE A 181 -9.59 -6.64 -12.96
CA PHE A 181 -8.50 -7.59 -12.81
C PHE A 181 -8.32 -8.08 -11.36
N PHE A 182 -8.31 -7.18 -10.37
CA PHE A 182 -8.20 -7.59 -8.97
C PHE A 182 -9.53 -8.04 -8.39
N HIS A 183 -10.64 -7.41 -8.77
CA HIS A 183 -11.95 -7.78 -8.25
C HIS A 183 -12.29 -9.24 -8.57
N GLU A 184 -12.13 -9.66 -9.82
CA GLU A 184 -12.41 -11.03 -10.24
C GLU A 184 -11.53 -12.07 -9.54
N ARG A 185 -10.30 -11.70 -9.19
CA ARG A 185 -9.28 -12.61 -8.63
C ARG A 185 -9.29 -12.68 -7.11
N LEU A 186 -9.50 -11.55 -6.44
CA LEU A 186 -9.20 -11.37 -5.02
C LEU A 186 -10.42 -11.02 -4.15
N ASP A 187 -11.50 -10.50 -4.73
CA ASP A 187 -12.62 -9.94 -3.94
C ASP A 187 -13.27 -10.98 -3.02
N LEU A 188 -13.47 -12.21 -3.52
CA LEU A 188 -14.02 -13.30 -2.71
C LEU A 188 -13.14 -13.62 -1.49
N ALA A 189 -11.85 -13.86 -1.71
CA ALA A 189 -10.89 -14.20 -0.65
C ALA A 189 -10.75 -13.05 0.37
N ALA A 190 -10.70 -11.79 -0.11
CA ALA A 190 -10.70 -10.62 0.77
C ALA A 190 -11.94 -10.60 1.67
N ARG A 191 -13.13 -10.80 1.10
CA ARG A 191 -14.38 -10.82 1.87
C ARG A 191 -14.41 -11.94 2.91
N GLU A 192 -13.85 -13.10 2.62
CA GLU A 192 -13.74 -14.20 3.59
C GLU A 192 -12.88 -13.81 4.79
N ASN A 193 -11.70 -13.23 4.55
CA ASN A 193 -10.84 -12.69 5.61
C ASN A 193 -11.55 -11.61 6.43
N LEU A 194 -12.15 -10.61 5.76
CA LEU A 194 -12.86 -9.52 6.43
C LEU A 194 -14.04 -10.05 7.28
N ARG A 195 -14.82 -11.00 6.79
CA ARG A 195 -15.92 -11.63 7.56
C ARG A 195 -15.39 -12.38 8.77
N ARG A 196 -14.30 -13.14 8.63
CA ARG A 196 -13.69 -13.93 9.70
C ARG A 196 -13.29 -13.03 10.87
N VAL A 197 -12.56 -11.94 10.61
CA VAL A 197 -12.04 -11.06 11.67
C VAL A 197 -13.08 -10.09 12.23
N THR A 198 -14.08 -9.68 11.43
CA THR A 198 -15.13 -8.76 11.91
C THR A 198 -16.24 -9.44 12.72
N ARG A 199 -16.44 -10.76 12.54
CA ARG A 199 -17.36 -11.60 13.33
C ARG A 199 -16.74 -12.10 14.63
N ASN A 200 -15.42 -12.35 14.64
CA ASN A 200 -14.75 -12.84 15.83
C ASN A 200 -14.62 -11.73 16.91
N ARG A 201 -15.42 -11.83 17.98
CA ARG A 201 -15.35 -10.89 19.12
C ARG A 201 -14.00 -10.97 19.87
N TRP A 202 -13.30 -12.09 19.75
CA TRP A 202 -12.03 -12.42 20.40
C TRP A 202 -10.83 -12.27 19.47
N TRP A 203 -11.01 -11.68 18.29
CA TRP A 203 -9.89 -11.38 17.40
C TRP A 203 -8.84 -10.54 18.13
N PRO A 204 -7.57 -10.99 18.20
CA PRO A 204 -6.54 -10.31 18.95
C PRO A 204 -6.16 -9.01 18.23
N PHE A 205 -6.72 -7.90 18.70
CA PHE A 205 -6.24 -6.54 18.41
C PHE A 205 -5.57 -5.97 19.66
#